data_AF-A0A2D3WNW7-F1
#
_entry.id   AF-A0A2D3WNW7-F1
#
_cell.length_a   1.000
_cell.length_b   1.000
_cell.length_c   1.000
_cell.angle_alpha   90.00
_cell.angle_beta   90.00
_cell.angle_gamma   90.00
#
_symmetry.space_group_name_H-M   'P 1'
#
loop_
_entity.id
_entity.type
_entity.pdbx_description
1 polymer ?
#
loop_
_entity_poly.entity_id
_entity_poly.type
_entity_poly.pdbx_seq_one_letter_code
_entity_poly.pdbx_strand_id
1 'polypeptide(L)' 'MQEELIGLGIETFKIALILSLPALLVGMFLGLAVSIFQATTQINEMTLSFIPKIIGIVVVIILTMPWMMNEM' A
#
# COMPACT_ATOMS: atom_id res chain seq x y z
N MET A 1 22.27 23.60 -11.41
CA MET A 1 20.93 24.09 -11.01
C MET A 1 19.78 23.33 -11.68
N GLN A 2 19.59 23.33 -13.00
CA GLN A 2 18.47 22.60 -13.62
C GLN A 2 18.60 21.07 -13.48
N GLU A 3 19.79 20.52 -13.69
CA GLU A 3 20.05 19.08 -13.53
C GLU A 3 19.87 18.59 -12.09
N GLU A 4 20.22 19.42 -11.11
CA GLU A 4 20.09 19.14 -9.68
C GLU A 4 18.61 19.13 -9.24
N LEU A 5 17.81 20.05 -9.78
CA LEU A 5 16.36 20.09 -9.54
C LEU A 5 15.65 18.84 -10.10
N ILE A 6 16.07 18.39 -11.29
CA ILE A 6 15.56 17.18 -11.92
C ILE A 6 15.99 15.94 -11.11
N GLY A 7 17.25 15.90 -10.66
CA GLY A 7 17.77 14.84 -9.80
C GLY A 7 16.97 14.68 -8.52
N LEU A 8 16.69 15.79 -7.82
CA LEU A 8 15.87 15.81 -6.61
C LEU A 8 14.45 15.28 -6.89
N GLY A 9 13.84 15.67 -8.01
CA GLY A 9 12.51 15.19 -8.40
C GLY A 9 12.48 13.67 -8.59
N ILE A 10 13.47 13.11 -9.29
CA ILE A 10 13.58 11.66 -9.52
C ILE A 10 13.76 10.90 -8.20
N GLU A 11 14.63 11.39 -7.33
CA GLU A 11 14.88 10.77 -6.02
C GLU A 11 13.64 10.81 -5.13
N THR A 12 12.93 11.93 -5.11
CA THR A 12 11.66 12.08 -4.39
C THR A 12 10.63 11.05 -4.84
N PHE A 13 10.44 10.90 -6.17
CA PHE A 13 9.52 9.91 -6.70
C PHE A 13 9.95 8.49 -6.39
N LYS A 14 11.25 8.19 -6.44
CA LYS A 14 11.79 6.88 -6.10
C LYS A 14 11.49 6.50 -4.66
N ILE A 15 11.75 7.41 -3.71
CA ILE A 15 11.45 7.19 -2.29
C ILE A 15 9.95 7.03 -2.08
N ALA A 16 9.11 7.90 -2.67
CA ALA A 16 7.66 7.79 -2.56
C ALA A 16 7.11 6.44 -3.07
N LEU A 17 7.67 5.92 -4.17
CA LEU A 17 7.31 4.63 -4.75
C LEU A 17 7.72 3.48 -3.80
N ILE A 18 8.95 3.52 -3.29
CA ILE A 18 9.48 2.52 -2.35
C ILE A 18 8.67 2.49 -1.04
N LEU A 19 8.35 3.65 -0.48
CA LEU A 19 7.58 3.77 0.75
C LEU A 19 6.11 3.32 0.59
N SER A 20 5.51 3.49 -0.59
CA SER A 20 4.12 3.08 -0.85
C SER A 20 3.98 1.61 -1.24
N LEU A 21 5.04 0.97 -1.76
CA LEU A 21 5.03 -0.42 -2.23
C LEU A 21 4.44 -1.43 -1.22
N PRO A 22 4.86 -1.48 0.06
CA PRO A 22 4.36 -2.48 1.01
C PRO A 22 2.85 -2.38 1.22
N ALA A 23 2.33 -1.16 1.40
CA ALA A 23 0.91 -0.92 1.59
C ALA A 23 0.10 -1.25 0.33
N LEU A 24 0.62 -0.92 -0.86
CA LEU A 24 -0.01 -1.25 -2.15
C LEU A 24 -0.10 -2.75 -2.38
N LEU A 25 0.99 -3.50 -2.13
CA LEU A 25 1.01 -4.96 -2.29
C LEU A 25 -0.02 -5.63 -1.40
N VAL A 26 -0.12 -5.19 -0.15
CA VAL A 26 -1.07 -5.75 0.82
C VAL A 26 -2.51 -5.37 0.47
N GLY A 27 -2.74 -4.11 0.09
CA GLY A 27 -4.05 -3.66 -0.38
C GLY A 27 -4.53 -4.43 -1.61
N MET A 28 -3.60 -4.74 -2.54
CA MET A 28 -3.87 -5.56 -3.72
C MET A 28 -4.21 -7.00 -3.33
N PHE A 29 -3.36 -7.67 -2.53
CA PHE A 29 -3.56 -9.05 -2.12
C PHE A 29 -4.88 -9.23 -1.35
N LEU A 30 -5.15 -8.36 -0.36
CA LEU A 30 -6.39 -8.43 0.41
C LEU A 30 -7.61 -8.04 -0.43
N GLY A 31 -7.47 -7.07 -1.33
CA GLY A 31 -8.53 -6.71 -2.26
C GLY A 31 -8.94 -7.87 -3.16
N LEU A 32 -7.96 -8.62 -3.68
CA LEU A 32 -8.19 -9.80 -4.50
C LEU A 32 -8.76 -10.98 -3.68
N ALA A 33 -8.19 -11.24 -2.50
CA ALA A 33 -8.66 -12.32 -1.63
C ALA A 33 -10.14 -12.11 -1.25
N VAL A 34 -10.50 -10.88 -0.88
CA VAL A 34 -11.87 -10.54 -0.52
C VAL A 34 -12.80 -10.55 -1.73
N SER A 35 -12.37 -10.07 -2.91
CA SER A 35 -13.23 -10.10 -4.10
C SER A 35 -13.56 -11.53 -4.54
N ILE A 36 -12.61 -12.45 -4.43
CA ILE A 36 -12.83 -13.88 -4.70
C ILE A 36 -13.78 -14.48 -3.66
N PHE A 37 -13.60 -14.15 -2.38
CA PHE A 37 -14.49 -14.62 -1.31
C PHE A 37 -15.93 -14.13 -1.50
N GLN A 38 -16.10 -12.85 -1.84
CA GLN A 38 -17.40 -12.23 -2.13
C GLN A 38 -18.05 -12.87 -3.36
N ALA A 39 -17.28 -13.11 -4.44
CA ALA A 39 -17.78 -13.75 -5.65
C ALA A 39 -18.21 -15.21 -5.41
N THR A 40 -17.46 -15.97 -4.61
CA THR A 40 -17.72 -17.39 -4.35
C THR A 40 -18.92 -17.59 -3.42
N THR A 41 -19.08 -16.73 -2.42
CA THR A 41 -20.19 -16.82 -1.46
C THR A 41 -21.43 -16.02 -1.87
N GLN A 42 -21.34 -15.25 -2.96
CA GLN A 42 -22.38 -14.33 -3.44
C GLN A 42 -22.75 -13.23 -2.41
N ILE A 43 -21.86 -12.95 -1.45
CA ILE A 43 -22.06 -11.89 -0.45
C ILE A 43 -21.48 -10.59 -1.01
N ASN A 44 -22.34 -9.67 -1.41
CA ASN A 44 -21.96 -8.33 -1.90
C ASN A 44 -22.20 -7.26 -0.82
N GLU A 45 -21.54 -7.43 0.33
CA GLU A 45 -21.56 -6.44 1.39
C GLU A 45 -20.32 -5.55 1.32
N MET A 46 -20.55 -4.23 1.22
CA MET A 46 -19.50 -3.22 1.12
C MET A 46 -18.54 -3.25 2.33
N THR A 47 -19.07 -3.54 3.52
CA THR A 47 -18.32 -3.63 4.79
C THR A 47 -17.26 -4.73 4.77
N LEU A 48 -17.57 -5.90 4.19
CA LEU A 48 -16.64 -7.03 4.09
C LEU A 48 -15.44 -6.71 3.19
N SER A 49 -15.59 -5.83 2.20
CA SER A 49 -14.47 -5.39 1.35
C SER A 49 -13.52 -4.42 2.07
N PHE A 50 -14.07 -3.63 2.98
CA PHE A 50 -13.39 -2.47 3.54
C PHE A 50 -12.61 -2.80 4.81
N ILE A 51 -13.23 -3.54 5.75
CA ILE A 51 -12.65 -3.80 7.07
C ILE A 51 -11.35 -4.63 7.00
N PRO A 52 -11.31 -5.80 6.33
CA PRO A 52 -10.08 -6.61 6.26
C PRO A 52 -8.93 -5.85 5.58
N LYS A 53 -9.24 -5.06 4.54
CA LYS A 53 -8.26 -4.28 3.79
C LYS A 53 -7.63 -3.18 4.66
N ILE A 54 -8.43 -2.44 5.43
CA ILE A 54 -7.92 -1.40 6.33
C ILE A 54 -7.00 -2.01 7.39
N ILE A 55 -7.44 -3.09 8.03
CA ILE A 55 -6.65 -3.75 9.08
C ILE A 55 -5.30 -4.19 8.50
N GLY A 56 -5.29 -4.81 7.33
CA GLY A 56 -4.04 -5.22 6.68
C GLY A 56 -3.12 -4.07 6.34
N ILE A 57 -3.65 -2.97 5.80
CA ILE A 57 -2.85 -1.77 5.48
C ILE A 57 -2.24 -1.17 6.76
N VAL A 58 -3.02 -1.03 7.83
CA VAL A 58 -2.54 -0.49 9.11
C VAL A 58 -1.44 -1.37 9.71
N VAL A 59 -1.64 -2.70 9.72
CA VAL A 59 -0.64 -3.64 10.23
C VAL A 59 0.66 -3.53 9.44
N VAL A 60 0.59 -3.49 8.11
CA VAL A 60 1.79 -3.38 7.27
C VAL A 60 2.49 -2.06 7.43
N ILE A 61 1.76 -0.95 7.55
CA ILE A 61 2.38 0.35 7.84
C ILE A 61 3.10 0.27 9.19
N ILE A 62 2.47 -0.23 10.25
CA ILE A 62 3.12 -0.35 11.57
C ILE A 62 4.39 -1.19 11.51
N LEU A 63 4.37 -2.31 10.78
CA LEU A 63 5.53 -3.20 10.64
C LEU A 63 6.65 -2.59 9.78
N THR A 64 6.29 -1.80 8.78
CA THR A 64 7.25 -1.19 7.84
C THR A 64 7.72 0.21 8.28
N MET A 65 7.03 0.84 9.23
CA MET A 65 7.36 2.16 9.79
C MET A 65 8.84 2.30 10.20
N PRO A 66 9.47 1.36 10.94
CA PRO A 66 10.88 1.49 11.32
C PRO A 66 11.82 1.54 10.12
N TRP A 67 11.53 0.77 9.07
CA TRP A 67 12.31 0.78 7.83
C TRP A 67 12.05 2.05 7.03
N MET A 68 10.79 2.50 6.94
CA MET A 68 10.43 3.75 6.25
C MET A 68 11.17 4.96 6.83
N MET A 69 11.35 5.00 8.15
CA MET A 69 12.08 6.08 8.84
C MET A 69 13.60 6.07 8.59
N ASN A 70 14.19 4.93 8.21
CA ASN A 70 15.62 4.85 7.89
C ASN A 70 15.93 5.22 6.43
N GLU A 71 14.94 5.15 5.55
CA GLU A 71 15.05 5.51 4.12
C GLU A 71 14.78 7.01 3.86
N MET A 72 14.22 7.72 4.85
CA MET A 72 14.02 9.18 4.85
C MET A 72 15.25 9.89 5.42
#